data_AF-A0A9W6Z562-F1
#
_entry.id   AF-A0A9W6Z562-F1
#
_cell.length_a   1.000
_cell.length_b   1.000
_cell.length_c   1.000
_cell.angle_alpha   90.00
_cell.angle_beta   90.00
_cell.angle_gamma   90.00
#
_symmetry.space_group_name_H-M   'P 1'
#
loop_
_entity.id
_entity.type
_entity.pdbx_description
1 polymer ?
#
loop_
_entity_poly.entity_id
_entity_poly.type
_entity_poly.pdbx_seq_one_letter_code
_entity_poly.pdbx_strand_id
1 'polypeptide(L)'
;MSYHWSTTPFIQLYDNIQSSPDDTAQQQQQISFLLHDLSNLIKHPSKNESSRKTLESGKVKFNDGLEYELNQQFKLDSIKLAEDLNLDEIVSAELLFLANDNDNDNSNGGDLGVSLHDSAIANYYTRRQYILQILLYYICMNSPLVTPILNNNTSTQTPSFPSILLECFKLIEDELDLIKQSIENSKILNNNPNNPNTGNTINNIHSLETIKSINYRRESLFKEYQLLGELLSGYVLNHSLKLTDFQNFLSHFSNFQPDDIFILAYMPSMFQYLLQLKHC
;
A
#
# COMPACT_ATOMS: atom_id res chain seq x y z
N MET A 1 -14.61 8.06 7.90
CA MET A 1 -14.62 6.61 8.16
C MET A 1 -13.17 6.17 8.33
N SER A 2 -12.92 5.10 9.07
CA SER A 2 -11.56 4.59 9.33
C SER A 2 -11.24 3.45 8.35
N TYR A 3 -9.96 3.22 8.06
CA TYR A 3 -9.50 2.17 7.14
C TYR A 3 -9.65 0.77 7.74
N HIS A 4 -9.93 -0.22 6.89
CA HIS A 4 -9.90 -1.64 7.26
C HIS A 4 -8.49 -2.20 7.07
N TRP A 5 -7.76 -2.47 8.14
CA TRP A 5 -6.35 -2.91 8.07
C TRP A 5 -6.15 -4.42 7.88
N SER A 6 -7.20 -5.23 8.03
CA SER A 6 -7.18 -6.66 7.70
C SER A 6 -7.21 -6.90 6.20
N THR A 7 -6.50 -7.94 5.73
CA THR A 7 -6.50 -8.41 4.34
C THR A 7 -7.76 -9.19 3.99
N THR A 8 -8.36 -9.87 4.97
CA THR A 8 -9.49 -10.80 4.81
C THR A 8 -10.68 -10.23 4.01
N PRO A 9 -11.22 -9.03 4.31
CA PRO A 9 -12.38 -8.54 3.56
C PRO A 9 -12.06 -8.24 2.09
N PHE A 10 -10.81 -7.88 1.77
CA PHE A 10 -10.38 -7.64 0.39
C PHE A 10 -10.18 -8.96 -0.36
N ILE A 11 -9.59 -9.97 0.29
CA ILE A 11 -9.48 -11.33 -0.27
C ILE A 11 -10.87 -11.89 -0.57
N GLN A 12 -11.81 -11.78 0.37
CA GLN A 12 -13.19 -12.24 0.17
C GLN A 12 -13.89 -11.53 -1.00
N LEU A 13 -13.70 -10.22 -1.16
CA LEU A 13 -14.24 -9.50 -2.31
C LEU A 13 -13.60 -9.97 -3.62
N TYR A 14 -12.27 -10.14 -3.63
CA TYR A 14 -11.54 -10.65 -4.80
C TYR A 14 -11.98 -12.07 -5.19
N ASP A 15 -12.12 -12.97 -4.23
CA ASP A 15 -12.57 -14.35 -4.46
C ASP A 15 -14.02 -14.40 -4.96
N ASN A 16 -14.88 -13.52 -4.47
CA ASN A 16 -16.25 -13.38 -4.95
C ASN A 16 -16.30 -12.88 -6.40
N ILE A 17 -15.44 -11.92 -6.77
CA ILE A 17 -15.30 -11.47 -8.17
C ILE A 17 -14.88 -12.63 -9.07
N GLN A 18 -13.94 -13.47 -8.61
CA GLN A 18 -13.43 -14.60 -9.38
C GLN A 18 -14.45 -15.75 -9.50
N SER A 19 -15.17 -16.05 -8.43
CA SER A 19 -16.06 -17.21 -8.34
C SER A 19 -17.47 -16.93 -8.88
N SER A 20 -17.97 -15.71 -8.66
CA SER A 20 -19.35 -15.32 -8.95
C SER A 20 -19.39 -13.91 -9.58
N PRO A 21 -18.86 -13.72 -10.80
CA PRO A 21 -18.79 -12.41 -11.44
C PRO A 21 -20.16 -11.75 -11.65
N ASP A 22 -21.23 -12.55 -11.78
CA ASP A 22 -22.59 -12.07 -12.03
C ASP A 22 -23.34 -11.64 -10.74
N ASP A 23 -22.84 -11.99 -9.54
CA ASP A 23 -23.49 -11.60 -8.28
C ASP A 23 -23.13 -10.16 -7.86
N THR A 24 -23.65 -9.22 -8.66
CA THR A 24 -23.44 -7.79 -8.46
C THR A 24 -24.03 -7.25 -7.16
N ALA A 25 -25.04 -7.92 -6.59
CA ALA A 25 -25.69 -7.49 -5.36
C ALA A 25 -24.81 -7.71 -4.13
N GLN A 26 -24.22 -8.90 -3.99
CA GLN A 26 -23.28 -9.19 -2.91
C GLN A 26 -22.02 -8.31 -3.03
N GLN A 27 -21.47 -8.18 -4.23
CA GLN A 27 -20.31 -7.34 -4.50
C GLN A 27 -20.58 -5.87 -4.14
N GLN A 28 -21.76 -5.34 -4.46
CA GLN A 28 -22.12 -3.96 -4.11
C GLN A 28 -22.14 -3.71 -2.60
N GLN A 29 -22.60 -4.69 -1.81
CA GLN A 29 -22.58 -4.58 -0.34
C GLN A 29 -21.15 -4.55 0.20
N GLN A 30 -20.28 -5.42 -0.30
CA GLN A 30 -18.87 -5.46 0.09
C GLN A 30 -18.11 -4.19 -0.33
N ILE A 31 -18.36 -3.68 -1.54
CA ILE A 31 -17.79 -2.39 -1.99
C ILE A 31 -18.26 -1.24 -1.10
N SER A 32 -19.53 -1.23 -0.72
CA SER A 32 -20.06 -0.18 0.16
C SER A 32 -19.39 -0.20 1.54
N PHE A 33 -19.10 -1.39 2.06
CA PHE A 33 -18.35 -1.58 3.29
C PHE A 33 -16.88 -1.11 3.16
N LEU A 34 -16.21 -1.45 2.06
CA LEU A 34 -14.81 -1.11 1.78
C LEU A 34 -14.61 0.22 1.05
N LEU A 35 -15.65 1.04 0.92
CA LEU A 35 -15.66 2.21 0.03
C LEU A 35 -14.55 3.20 0.39
N HIS A 36 -14.31 3.41 1.68
CA HIS A 36 -13.29 4.34 2.14
C HIS A 36 -11.88 3.90 1.70
N ASP A 37 -11.55 2.62 1.88
CA ASP A 37 -10.27 2.04 1.47
C ASP A 37 -10.11 2.05 -0.05
N LEU A 38 -11.11 1.55 -0.80
CA LEU A 38 -11.05 1.46 -2.26
C LEU A 38 -10.92 2.84 -2.93
N SER A 39 -11.54 3.88 -2.36
CA SER A 39 -11.48 5.24 -2.90
C SER A 39 -10.19 5.99 -2.56
N ASN A 40 -9.44 5.54 -1.55
CA ASN A 40 -8.15 6.10 -1.16
C ASN A 40 -6.96 5.26 -1.65
N LEU A 41 -7.21 4.14 -2.33
CA LEU A 41 -6.19 3.25 -2.91
C LEU A 41 -5.20 2.78 -1.85
N ILE A 42 -3.93 3.19 -1.99
CA ILE A 42 -2.82 2.82 -1.12
C ILE A 42 -2.48 3.92 -0.10
N LYS A 43 -3.23 5.03 -0.06
CA LYS A 43 -3.00 6.09 0.92
C LYS A 43 -3.18 5.54 2.33
N HIS A 44 -2.30 6.00 3.22
CA HIS A 44 -2.29 5.60 4.62
C HIS A 44 -1.95 6.80 5.49
N PRO A 45 -2.34 6.78 6.78
CA PRO A 45 -1.91 7.81 7.72
C PRO A 45 -0.41 7.69 7.98
N SER A 46 0.29 8.82 7.97
CA SER A 46 1.70 8.88 8.34
C SER A 46 1.89 8.87 9.85
N LYS A 47 3.13 8.69 10.31
CA LYS A 47 3.53 8.80 11.72
C LYS A 47 2.93 10.02 12.42
N ASN A 48 2.48 9.84 13.66
CA ASN A 48 1.79 10.87 14.43
C ASN A 48 2.20 10.83 15.91
N GLU A 49 2.76 11.94 16.40
CA GLU A 49 3.22 12.07 17.79
C GLU A 49 2.11 11.81 18.84
N SER A 50 0.85 12.11 18.51
CA SER A 50 -0.29 11.83 19.40
C SER A 50 -0.59 10.33 19.47
N SER A 51 -0.50 9.66 18.32
CA SER A 51 -0.64 8.20 18.21
C SER A 51 0.51 7.49 18.92
N ARG A 52 1.74 8.00 18.79
CA ARG A 52 2.92 7.51 19.51
C ARG A 52 2.75 7.58 21.03
N LYS A 53 2.31 8.71 21.57
CA LYS A 53 2.03 8.85 23.02
C LYS A 53 0.92 7.90 23.49
N THR A 54 -0.10 7.70 22.66
CA THR A 54 -1.19 6.77 22.96
C THR A 54 -0.67 5.34 23.02
N LEU A 55 0.14 4.93 22.05
CA LEU A 55 0.79 3.62 22.02
C LEU A 55 1.69 3.42 23.26
N GLU A 56 2.51 4.42 23.61
CA GLU A 56 3.43 4.38 24.75
C GLU A 56 2.71 4.18 26.09
N SER A 57 1.49 4.73 26.22
CA SER A 57 0.63 4.55 27.40
C SER A 57 0.28 3.08 27.67
N GLY A 58 0.33 2.22 26.65
CA GLY A 58 0.02 0.79 26.73
C GLY A 58 -1.46 0.43 26.61
N LYS A 59 -2.37 1.42 26.51
CA LYS A 59 -3.79 1.16 26.25
C LYS A 59 -4.19 1.76 24.91
N VAL A 60 -4.60 0.91 23.99
CA VAL A 60 -4.99 1.31 22.64
C VAL A 60 -6.38 0.81 22.31
N LYS A 61 -7.04 1.49 21.39
CA LYS A 61 -8.33 1.07 20.83
C LYS A 61 -8.15 0.89 19.34
N PHE A 62 -8.38 -0.32 18.83
CA PHE A 62 -8.29 -0.62 17.40
C PHE A 62 -9.60 -0.29 16.69
N ASN A 63 -9.60 -0.43 15.36
CA ASN A 63 -10.72 -0.02 14.54
C ASN A 63 -11.98 -0.88 14.71
N ASP A 64 -11.83 -2.09 15.26
CA ASP A 64 -12.94 -2.96 15.70
C ASP A 64 -13.71 -2.38 16.91
N GLY A 65 -13.17 -1.34 17.54
CA GLY A 65 -13.76 -0.67 18.69
C GLY A 65 -13.44 -1.33 20.03
N LEU A 66 -12.57 -2.34 20.07
CA LEU A 66 -12.13 -3.01 21.29
C LEU A 66 -10.88 -2.33 21.87
N GLU A 67 -10.75 -2.38 23.19
CA GLU A 67 -9.59 -1.85 23.93
C GLU A 67 -8.62 -2.97 24.29
N TYR A 68 -7.33 -2.70 24.09
CA TYR A 68 -6.24 -3.66 24.29
C TYR A 68 -5.17 -3.08 25.23
N GLU A 69 -4.58 -3.95 26.04
CA GLU A 69 -3.43 -3.63 26.87
C GLU A 69 -2.16 -4.27 26.28
N LEU A 70 -1.19 -3.43 25.91
CA LEU A 70 0.00 -3.84 25.17
C LEU A 70 1.20 -4.01 26.09
N ASN A 71 1.90 -5.13 25.94
CA ASN A 71 3.17 -5.35 26.63
C ASN A 71 4.30 -4.51 26.01
N GLN A 72 5.43 -4.39 26.72
CA GLN A 72 6.55 -3.54 26.28
C GLN A 72 7.16 -3.98 24.94
N GLN A 73 7.26 -5.30 24.69
CA GLN A 73 7.82 -5.83 23.46
C GLN A 73 6.95 -5.45 22.26
N PHE A 74 5.63 -5.65 22.37
CA PHE A 74 4.66 -5.31 21.33
C PHE A 74 4.68 -3.82 20.99
N LYS A 75 4.84 -2.94 21.99
CA LYS A 75 5.01 -1.50 21.77
C LYS A 75 6.27 -1.18 20.95
N LEU A 76 7.40 -1.81 21.28
CA LEU A 76 8.65 -1.61 20.54
C LEU A 76 8.54 -2.12 19.10
N ASP A 77 7.93 -3.29 18.90
CA ASP A 77 7.71 -3.86 17.56
C ASP A 77 6.76 -2.98 16.73
N SER A 78 5.73 -2.39 17.35
CA SER A 78 4.81 -1.45 16.70
C SER A 78 5.50 -0.16 16.26
N ILE A 79 6.37 0.39 17.11
CA ILE A 79 7.19 1.57 16.77
C ILE A 79 8.13 1.24 15.63
N LYS A 80 8.79 0.08 15.67
CA LYS A 80 9.68 -0.37 14.59
C LYS A 80 8.94 -0.48 13.27
N LEU A 81 7.76 -1.11 13.26
CA LEU A 81 6.94 -1.23 12.05
C LEU A 81 6.48 0.15 11.53
N ALA A 82 6.10 1.07 12.42
CA ALA A 82 5.75 2.45 12.07
C ALA A 82 6.92 3.21 11.44
N GLU A 83 8.14 2.99 11.93
CA GLU A 83 9.36 3.57 11.36
C GLU A 83 9.68 2.97 9.99
N ASP A 84 9.59 1.65 9.85
CA ASP A 84 9.91 0.94 8.61
C ASP A 84 8.94 1.29 7.48
N LEU A 85 7.64 1.44 7.77
CA LEU A 85 6.58 1.71 6.78
C LEU A 85 6.11 3.17 6.73
N ASN A 86 6.70 4.06 7.54
CA ASN A 86 6.25 5.45 7.72
C ASN A 86 4.74 5.56 8.00
N LEU A 87 4.25 4.73 8.93
CA LEU A 87 2.83 4.54 9.21
C LEU A 87 2.48 5.07 10.61
N ASP A 88 1.22 5.45 10.82
CA ASP A 88 0.71 5.81 12.16
C ASP A 88 0.93 4.68 13.18
N GLU A 89 1.38 5.04 14.38
CA GLU A 89 1.78 4.10 15.42
C GLU A 89 0.66 3.18 15.92
N ILE A 90 -0.60 3.65 15.95
CA ILE A 90 -1.75 2.83 16.34
C ILE A 90 -2.13 1.88 15.21
N VAL A 91 -2.03 2.33 13.96
CA VAL A 91 -2.25 1.48 12.78
C VAL A 91 -1.19 0.39 12.70
N SER A 92 0.08 0.70 12.95
CA SER A 92 1.15 -0.30 13.00
C SER A 92 0.91 -1.35 14.09
N ALA A 93 0.42 -0.93 15.25
CA ALA A 93 0.02 -1.85 16.32
C ALA A 93 -1.15 -2.75 15.90
N GLU A 94 -2.15 -2.21 15.20
CA GLU A 94 -3.27 -2.99 14.67
C GLU A 94 -2.81 -4.02 13.62
N LEU A 95 -1.92 -3.63 12.70
CA LEU A 95 -1.35 -4.56 11.71
C LEU A 95 -0.57 -5.70 12.34
N LEU A 96 0.23 -5.43 13.37
CA LEU A 96 0.92 -6.48 14.13
C LEU A 96 -0.05 -7.39 14.85
N PHE A 97 -1.10 -6.83 15.44
CA PHE A 97 -2.13 -7.62 16.11
C PHE A 97 -2.83 -8.58 15.14
N LEU A 98 -3.25 -8.07 13.98
CA LEU A 98 -3.88 -8.87 12.92
C LEU A 98 -2.92 -9.91 12.33
N ALA A 99 -1.63 -9.59 12.19
CA ALA A 99 -0.64 -10.55 11.75
C ALA A 99 -0.44 -11.71 12.73
N ASN A 100 -0.63 -11.47 14.03
CA ASN A 100 -0.55 -12.49 15.07
C ASN A 100 -1.82 -13.39 15.11
N ASP A 101 -2.98 -12.84 14.73
CA ASP A 101 -4.25 -13.58 14.76
C ASP A 101 -4.43 -14.49 13.52
N ASN A 102 -3.87 -14.07 12.37
CA ASN A 102 -3.91 -14.80 11.11
C ASN A 102 -3.08 -16.11 11.09
N ASP A 103 -2.32 -16.43 12.16
CA ASP A 103 -1.63 -17.72 12.30
C ASP A 103 -2.58 -18.90 12.54
N ASN A 104 -3.88 -18.65 12.79
CA ASN A 104 -4.85 -19.73 13.07
C ASN A 104 -5.66 -20.21 11.86
N ASP A 105 -5.69 -19.50 10.73
CA ASP A 105 -6.50 -19.89 9.56
C ASP A 105 -5.71 -19.83 8.24
N ASN A 106 -5.11 -20.97 7.90
CA ASN A 106 -4.96 -21.49 6.54
C ASN A 106 -4.75 -20.47 5.39
N SER A 107 -3.57 -19.86 5.29
CA SER A 107 -2.74 -19.81 4.06
C SER A 107 -1.62 -18.77 4.20
N ASN A 108 -0.37 -19.25 4.08
CA ASN A 108 0.85 -18.47 3.85
C ASN A 108 1.55 -17.80 5.07
N GLY A 109 0.98 -17.81 6.28
CA GLY A 109 1.61 -17.19 7.48
C GLY A 109 2.44 -18.14 8.37
N GLY A 110 2.09 -19.43 8.38
CA GLY A 110 2.69 -20.44 9.26
C GLY A 110 3.95 -21.11 8.72
N ASP A 111 4.80 -20.41 7.96
CA ASP A 111 6.13 -20.93 7.67
C ASP A 111 6.99 -20.78 8.94
N LEU A 112 7.42 -21.92 9.52
CA LEU A 112 8.37 -21.95 10.63
C LEU A 112 9.62 -21.11 10.26
N GLY A 113 9.63 -19.84 10.68
CA GLY A 113 10.76 -18.92 10.45
C GLY A 113 10.42 -17.49 10.01
N VAL A 114 9.15 -17.13 9.77
CA VAL A 114 8.78 -15.73 9.47
C VAL A 114 8.51 -14.98 10.78
N SER A 115 9.13 -13.81 10.95
CA SER A 115 8.89 -12.99 12.15
C SER A 115 7.51 -12.32 12.09
N LEU A 116 6.87 -12.08 13.24
CA LEU A 116 5.59 -11.36 13.31
C LEU A 116 5.64 -10.01 12.56
N HIS A 117 6.80 -9.34 12.65
CA HIS A 117 7.08 -8.10 11.95
C HIS A 117 7.03 -8.25 10.42
N ASP A 118 7.66 -9.30 9.88
CA ASP A 118 7.64 -9.58 8.44
C ASP A 118 6.23 -9.99 7.97
N SER A 119 5.48 -10.74 8.78
CA SER A 119 4.07 -11.06 8.51
C SER A 119 3.21 -9.81 8.45
N ALA A 120 3.42 -8.82 9.34
CA ALA A 120 2.71 -7.56 9.30
C ALA A 120 3.07 -6.73 8.06
N ILE A 121 4.34 -6.69 7.66
CA ILE A 121 4.79 -6.09 6.39
C ILE A 121 4.10 -6.77 5.20
N ALA A 122 4.07 -8.11 5.18
CA ALA A 122 3.45 -8.87 4.11
C ALA A 122 1.95 -8.58 4.01
N ASN A 123 1.22 -8.56 5.13
CA ASN A 123 -0.20 -8.22 5.16
C ASN A 123 -0.46 -6.79 4.69
N TYR A 124 0.39 -5.83 5.06
CA TYR A 124 0.28 -4.44 4.62
C TYR A 124 0.34 -4.30 3.08
N TYR A 125 1.35 -4.89 2.44
CA TYR A 125 1.48 -4.84 0.97
C TYR A 125 0.42 -5.71 0.28
N THR A 126 0.06 -6.86 0.86
CA THR A 126 -0.99 -7.73 0.32
C THR A 126 -2.33 -6.99 0.27
N ARG A 127 -2.71 -6.28 1.34
CA ARG A 127 -3.92 -5.46 1.39
C ARG A 127 -3.94 -4.42 0.27
N ARG A 128 -2.84 -3.68 0.08
CA ARG A 128 -2.70 -2.65 -0.97
C ARG A 128 -2.85 -3.26 -2.37
N GLN A 129 -2.18 -4.39 -2.62
CA GLN A 129 -2.27 -5.10 -3.90
C GLN A 129 -3.70 -5.55 -4.22
N TYR A 130 -4.43 -6.12 -3.25
CA TYR A 130 -5.84 -6.49 -3.46
C TYR A 130 -6.72 -5.27 -3.76
N ILE A 131 -6.55 -4.16 -3.05
CA ILE A 131 -7.28 -2.91 -3.34
C ILE A 131 -7.08 -2.49 -4.80
N LEU A 132 -5.83 -2.47 -5.27
CA LEU A 132 -5.50 -2.07 -6.63
C LEU A 132 -6.06 -3.05 -7.67
N GLN A 133 -5.94 -4.37 -7.44
CA GLN A 133 -6.44 -5.40 -8.36
C GLN A 133 -7.97 -5.40 -8.46
N ILE A 134 -8.68 -5.28 -7.34
CA ILE A 134 -10.14 -5.17 -7.30
C ILE A 134 -10.60 -3.96 -8.11
N LEU A 135 -9.97 -2.81 -7.89
CA LEU A 135 -10.36 -1.59 -8.60
C LEU A 135 -10.02 -1.68 -10.10
N LEU A 136 -8.85 -2.24 -10.44
CA LEU A 136 -8.44 -2.46 -11.81
C LEU A 136 -9.47 -3.32 -12.56
N TYR A 137 -9.94 -4.42 -11.95
CA TYR A 137 -10.99 -5.26 -12.53
C TYR A 137 -12.24 -4.44 -12.86
N TYR A 138 -12.77 -3.68 -11.91
CA TYR A 138 -14.00 -2.92 -12.11
C TYR A 138 -13.85 -1.79 -13.13
N ILE A 139 -12.69 -1.12 -13.17
CA ILE A 139 -12.39 -0.10 -14.17
C ILE A 139 -12.30 -0.75 -15.56
N CYS A 140 -11.52 -1.82 -15.72
CA CYS A 140 -11.34 -2.49 -17.01
C CYS A 140 -12.63 -3.09 -17.57
N MET A 141 -13.49 -3.62 -16.70
CA MET A 141 -14.82 -4.12 -17.09
C MET A 141 -15.85 -3.00 -17.31
N ASN A 142 -15.49 -1.74 -17.06
CA ASN A 142 -16.40 -0.59 -17.08
C ASN A 142 -17.68 -0.85 -16.26
N SER A 143 -17.51 -1.49 -15.09
CA SER A 143 -18.62 -1.90 -14.24
C SER A 143 -19.26 -0.69 -13.57
N PRO A 144 -20.60 -0.60 -13.49
CA PRO A 144 -21.26 0.51 -12.79
C PRO A 144 -20.87 0.58 -11.31
N LEU A 145 -20.41 -0.54 -10.73
CA LEU A 145 -19.95 -0.64 -9.34
C LEU A 145 -18.70 0.21 -9.05
N VAL A 146 -17.94 0.63 -10.08
CA VAL A 146 -16.79 1.52 -9.89
C VAL A 146 -17.19 2.96 -9.60
N THR A 147 -18.36 3.38 -10.09
CA THR A 147 -18.86 4.76 -9.98
C THR A 147 -18.83 5.32 -8.55
N PRO A 148 -19.36 4.62 -7.51
CA PRO A 148 -19.27 5.12 -6.14
C PRO A 148 -17.83 5.30 -5.67
N ILE A 149 -16.90 4.43 -6.09
CA ILE A 149 -15.49 4.51 -5.70
C ILE A 149 -14.83 5.75 -6.31
N LEU A 150 -15.02 5.96 -7.62
CA LEU A 150 -14.44 7.10 -8.33
C LEU A 150 -15.05 8.44 -7.88
N ASN A 151 -16.33 8.45 -7.52
CA ASN A 151 -17.05 9.67 -7.17
C ASN A 151 -17.05 10.00 -5.67
N ASN A 152 -16.55 9.12 -4.81
CA ASN A 152 -16.56 9.30 -3.34
C ASN A 152 -15.91 10.64 -2.92
N ASN A 153 -14.95 11.12 -3.72
CA ASN A 153 -14.14 12.30 -3.44
C ASN A 153 -14.46 13.49 -4.37
N THR A 154 -15.68 13.59 -4.91
CA THR A 154 -16.08 14.66 -5.86
C THR A 154 -16.65 15.93 -5.22
N SER A 155 -16.67 16.02 -3.88
CA SER A 155 -17.04 17.26 -3.21
C SER A 155 -15.99 18.37 -3.46
N THR A 156 -16.40 19.64 -3.42
CA THR A 156 -15.53 20.80 -3.79
C THR A 156 -14.21 20.93 -3.01
N GLN A 157 -14.01 20.16 -1.94
CA GLN A 157 -12.83 20.20 -1.07
C GLN A 157 -11.96 18.93 -1.16
N THR A 158 -12.37 17.93 -1.95
CA THR A 158 -11.71 16.62 -2.03
C THR A 158 -11.02 16.41 -3.39
N PRO A 159 -9.83 15.77 -3.41
CA PRO A 159 -9.07 15.58 -4.64
C PRO A 159 -9.81 14.65 -5.61
N SER A 160 -9.74 14.96 -6.91
CA SER A 160 -10.28 14.09 -7.96
C SER A 160 -9.56 12.73 -7.98
N PHE A 161 -10.23 11.68 -8.48
CA PHE A 161 -9.60 10.37 -8.61
C PHE A 161 -8.25 10.37 -9.37
N PRO A 162 -8.08 11.10 -10.49
CA PRO A 162 -6.77 11.28 -11.12
C PRO A 162 -5.71 11.90 -10.21
N SER A 163 -6.11 12.84 -9.34
CA SER A 163 -5.19 13.45 -8.37
C SER A 163 -4.76 12.43 -7.31
N ILE A 164 -5.69 11.60 -6.83
CA ILE A 164 -5.40 10.52 -5.88
C ILE A 164 -4.45 9.49 -6.50
N LEU A 165 -4.65 9.11 -7.75
CA LEU A 165 -3.73 8.23 -8.49
C LEU A 165 -2.32 8.81 -8.54
N LEU A 166 -2.19 10.09 -8.88
CA LEU A 166 -0.90 10.77 -8.93
C LEU A 166 -0.23 10.84 -7.55
N GLU A 167 -0.99 11.09 -6.49
CA GLU A 167 -0.48 11.05 -5.12
C GLU A 167 -0.01 9.64 -4.73
N CYS A 168 -0.67 8.58 -5.20
CA CYS A 168 -0.27 7.21 -4.93
C CYS A 168 1.04 6.82 -5.63
N PHE A 169 1.27 7.31 -6.86
CA PHE A 169 2.58 7.13 -7.52
C PHE A 169 3.70 7.77 -6.71
N LYS A 170 3.52 9.03 -6.30
CA LYS A 170 4.48 9.75 -5.46
C LYS A 170 4.72 9.07 -4.11
N LEU A 171 3.67 8.52 -3.50
CA LEU A 171 3.79 7.77 -2.26
C LEU A 171 4.71 6.55 -2.40
N ILE A 172 4.59 5.78 -3.50
CA ILE A 172 5.50 4.65 -3.77
C ILE A 172 6.94 5.15 -4.01
N GLU A 173 7.11 6.25 -4.74
CA GLU A 173 8.43 6.85 -4.99
C GLU A 173 9.10 7.30 -3.66
N ASP A 174 8.36 7.98 -2.79
CA ASP A 174 8.81 8.39 -1.46
C ASP A 174 9.19 7.18 -0.60
N GLU A 175 8.39 6.10 -0.62
CA GLU A 175 8.71 4.86 0.10
C GLU A 175 9.98 4.18 -0.42
N LEU A 176 10.19 4.16 -1.73
CA LEU A 176 11.40 3.61 -2.33
C LEU A 176 12.62 4.43 -1.92
N ASP A 177 12.50 5.75 -1.84
CA ASP A 177 13.58 6.62 -1.37
C ASP A 177 13.88 6.43 0.12
N LEU A 178 12.86 6.23 0.96
CA LEU A 178 13.05 5.85 2.37
C LEU A 178 13.80 4.51 2.49
N ILE A 179 13.47 3.51 1.66
CA ILE A 179 14.19 2.23 1.63
C ILE A 179 15.65 2.44 1.20
N LYS A 180 15.92 3.26 0.18
CA LYS A 180 17.30 3.60 -0.24
C LYS A 180 18.10 4.24 0.90
N GLN A 181 17.52 5.22 1.59
CA GLN A 181 18.17 5.88 2.73
C GLN A 181 18.46 4.90 3.88
N SER A 182 17.52 3.99 4.18
CA SER A 182 17.72 2.95 5.20
C SER A 182 18.87 1.99 4.84
N ILE A 183 18.98 1.60 3.56
CA ILE A 183 20.10 0.80 3.05
C ILE A 183 21.43 1.54 3.20
N GLU A 184 21.48 2.84 2.87
CA GLU A 184 22.70 3.64 3.00
C GLU A 184 23.13 3.77 4.46
N ASN A 185 22.18 4.06 5.36
CA ASN A 185 22.42 4.13 6.80
C ASN A 185 22.97 2.81 7.36
N SER A 186 22.39 1.67 6.96
CA SER A 186 22.87 0.36 7.41
C SER A 186 24.27 0.02 6.89
N LYS A 187 24.63 0.41 5.66
CA LYS A 187 25.99 0.26 5.13
C LYS A 187 27.01 1.07 5.94
N ILE A 188 26.68 2.31 6.30
CA ILE A 188 27.56 3.18 7.10
C ILE A 188 27.80 2.57 8.49
N LEU A 189 26.74 2.08 9.14
CA LEU A 189 26.82 1.43 10.46
C LEU A 189 27.68 0.15 10.44
N ASN A 190 27.59 -0.63 9.37
CA ASN A 190 28.37 -1.86 9.21
C ASN A 190 29.84 -1.60 8.83
N ASN A 191 30.14 -0.53 8.10
CA ASN A 191 31.50 -0.18 7.69
C ASN A 191 32.31 0.58 8.76
N ASN A 192 31.74 0.83 9.95
CA ASN A 192 32.44 1.51 11.03
C ASN A 192 33.52 0.59 11.65
N PRO A 193 34.83 0.93 11.57
CA PRO A 193 35.92 0.09 12.05
C PRO A 193 35.92 -0.13 13.57
N ASN A 194 35.17 0.68 14.33
CA ASN A 194 35.00 0.51 15.78
C ASN A 194 33.79 -0.37 16.15
N ASN A 195 33.06 -0.91 15.17
CA ASN A 195 31.95 -1.80 15.44
C ASN A 195 32.51 -3.21 15.77
N PRO A 196 32.36 -3.72 17.01
CA PRO A 196 32.95 -4.99 17.48
C PRO A 196 32.39 -6.25 16.78
N ASN A 197 31.55 -6.04 15.77
CA ASN A 197 30.65 -6.96 15.12
C ASN A 197 31.02 -7.24 13.65
N THR A 198 32.08 -6.61 13.14
CA THR A 198 32.59 -6.66 11.74
C THR A 198 33.13 -8.02 11.26
N GLY A 199 32.71 -9.13 11.89
CA GLY A 199 33.05 -10.49 11.48
C GLY A 199 32.22 -11.59 12.13
N ASN A 200 31.09 -11.24 12.79
CA ASN A 200 30.31 -12.21 13.55
C ASN A 200 29.22 -12.87 12.67
N THR A 201 29.14 -14.22 12.68
CA THR A 201 28.19 -14.99 11.85
C THR A 201 26.74 -14.63 12.11
N ILE A 202 26.39 -14.21 13.33
CA ILE A 202 25.05 -13.77 13.73
C ILE A 202 24.67 -12.43 13.05
N ASN A 203 25.62 -11.52 12.87
CA ASN A 203 25.38 -10.27 12.15
C ASN A 203 25.17 -10.52 10.65
N ASN A 204 25.85 -11.52 10.10
CA ASN A 204 25.61 -11.94 8.72
C ASN A 204 24.19 -12.49 8.56
N ILE A 205 23.68 -13.28 9.51
CA ILE A 205 22.31 -13.82 9.48
C ILE A 205 21.26 -12.70 9.59
N HIS A 206 21.39 -11.79 10.56
CA HIS A 206 20.48 -10.64 10.65
C HIS A 206 20.57 -9.70 9.44
N SER A 207 21.75 -9.55 8.84
CA SER A 207 21.90 -8.79 7.60
C SER A 207 21.18 -9.48 6.43
N LEU A 208 21.17 -10.82 6.37
CA LEU A 208 20.47 -11.59 5.34
C LEU A 208 18.95 -11.47 5.49
N GLU A 209 18.42 -11.54 6.72
CA GLU A 209 16.99 -11.31 7.01
C GLU A 209 16.55 -9.90 6.61
N THR A 210 17.37 -8.89 6.97
CA THR A 210 17.12 -7.49 6.60
C THR A 210 17.13 -7.31 5.08
N ILE A 211 18.07 -7.92 4.36
CA ILE A 211 18.12 -7.89 2.89
C ILE A 211 16.90 -8.55 2.28
N LYS A 212 16.45 -9.70 2.81
CA LYS A 212 15.22 -10.37 2.33
C LYS A 212 14.00 -9.47 2.49
N SER A 213 13.83 -8.87 3.65
CA SER A 213 12.71 -7.95 3.93
C SER A 213 12.75 -6.73 3.00
N ILE A 214 13.92 -6.12 2.79
CA ILE A 214 14.11 -5.01 1.84
C ILE A 214 13.74 -5.43 0.41
N ASN A 215 14.21 -6.58 -0.06
CA ASN A 215 13.91 -7.06 -1.41
C ASN A 215 12.42 -7.30 -1.58
N TYR A 216 11.77 -7.94 -0.61
CA TYR A 216 10.33 -8.15 -0.61
C TYR A 216 9.56 -6.83 -0.73
N ARG A 217 9.92 -5.81 0.07
CA ARG A 217 9.30 -4.49 0.01
C ARG A 217 9.48 -3.83 -1.36
N ARG A 218 10.68 -3.87 -1.92
CA ARG A 218 10.98 -3.31 -3.25
C ARG A 218 10.18 -4.00 -4.35
N GLU A 219 10.08 -5.32 -4.31
CA GLU A 219 9.29 -6.10 -5.27
C GLU A 219 7.80 -5.80 -5.13
N SER A 220 7.29 -5.70 -3.91
CA SER A 220 5.89 -5.33 -3.64
C SER A 220 5.56 -3.93 -4.15
N LEU A 221 6.41 -2.94 -3.86
CA LEU A 221 6.25 -1.57 -4.36
C LEU A 221 6.30 -1.50 -5.88
N PHE A 222 7.20 -2.25 -6.51
CA PHE A 222 7.27 -2.33 -7.97
C PHE A 222 5.98 -2.91 -8.58
N LYS A 223 5.44 -3.99 -8.00
CA LYS A 223 4.15 -4.57 -8.43
C LYS A 223 3.00 -3.57 -8.28
N GLU A 224 2.93 -2.85 -7.17
CA GLU A 224 1.90 -1.83 -6.98
C GLU A 224 2.03 -0.67 -7.97
N TYR A 225 3.25 -0.25 -8.26
CA TYR A 225 3.52 0.78 -9.26
C TYR A 225 3.03 0.36 -10.65
N GLN A 226 3.23 -0.91 -11.02
CA GLN A 226 2.70 -1.48 -12.26
C GLN A 226 1.16 -1.49 -12.26
N LEU A 227 0.55 -1.96 -11.17
CA LEU A 227 -0.91 -1.97 -11.01
C LEU A 227 -1.52 -0.56 -11.10
N LEU A 228 -0.86 0.45 -10.53
CA LEU A 228 -1.28 1.85 -10.68
C LEU A 228 -1.18 2.33 -12.14
N GLY A 229 -0.14 1.93 -12.88
CA GLY A 229 0.00 2.22 -14.30
C GLY A 229 -1.13 1.61 -15.15
N GLU A 230 -1.45 0.35 -14.87
CA GLU A 230 -2.59 -0.34 -15.50
C GLU A 230 -3.92 0.34 -15.14
N LEU A 231 -4.09 0.74 -13.89
CA LEU A 231 -5.28 1.42 -13.39
C LEU A 231 -5.47 2.79 -14.07
N LEU A 232 -4.38 3.56 -14.22
CA LEU A 232 -4.38 4.82 -14.94
C LEU A 232 -4.74 4.61 -16.41
N SER A 233 -4.15 3.60 -17.07
CA SER A 233 -4.46 3.26 -18.46
C SER A 233 -5.93 2.85 -18.65
N GLY A 234 -6.46 1.99 -17.76
CA GLY A 234 -7.86 1.58 -17.76
C GLY A 234 -8.81 2.75 -17.52
N TYR A 235 -8.44 3.66 -16.61
CA TYR A 235 -9.21 4.87 -16.34
C TYR A 235 -9.28 5.77 -17.57
N VAL A 236 -8.14 6.05 -18.21
CA VAL A 236 -8.10 6.87 -19.43
C VAL A 236 -8.89 6.21 -20.56
N LEU A 237 -8.85 4.88 -20.70
CA LEU A 237 -9.60 4.17 -21.74
C LEU A 237 -11.13 4.36 -21.59
N ASN A 238 -11.65 4.22 -20.37
CA ASN A 238 -13.10 4.18 -20.11
C ASN A 238 -13.70 5.53 -19.65
N HIS A 239 -12.87 6.48 -19.22
CA HIS A 239 -13.29 7.77 -18.70
C HIS A 239 -12.51 8.93 -19.35
N SER A 240 -13.17 10.09 -19.51
CA SER A 240 -12.50 11.28 -20.05
C SER A 240 -11.59 11.92 -19.01
N LEU A 241 -10.28 11.87 -19.23
CA LEU A 241 -9.30 12.61 -18.43
C LEU A 241 -9.32 14.10 -18.80
N LYS A 242 -9.37 14.98 -17.80
CA LYS A 242 -9.31 16.43 -18.05
C LYS A 242 -7.89 16.83 -18.48
N LEU A 243 -7.79 17.89 -19.29
CA LEU A 243 -6.49 18.41 -19.75
C LEU A 243 -5.58 18.82 -18.58
N THR A 244 -6.13 19.40 -17.52
CA THR A 244 -5.37 19.79 -16.32
C THR A 244 -4.76 18.58 -15.62
N ASP A 245 -5.52 17.49 -15.51
CA ASP A 245 -5.07 16.26 -14.87
C ASP A 245 -3.99 15.59 -15.74
N PHE A 246 -4.18 15.57 -17.06
CA PHE A 246 -3.16 15.10 -18.00
C PHE A 246 -1.86 15.90 -17.91
N GLN A 247 -1.94 17.24 -17.85
CA GLN A 247 -0.76 18.09 -17.66
C GLN A 247 -0.04 17.80 -16.35
N ASN A 248 -0.77 17.51 -15.27
CA ASN A 248 -0.17 17.10 -14.00
C ASN A 248 0.61 15.79 -14.14
N PHE A 249 0.02 14.75 -14.76
CA PHE A 249 0.74 13.50 -15.03
C PHE A 249 1.94 13.71 -15.96
N LEU A 250 1.81 14.53 -17.00
CA LEU A 250 2.91 14.82 -17.91
C LEU A 250 4.04 15.59 -17.21
N SER A 251 3.71 16.52 -16.33
CA SER A 251 4.70 17.26 -15.53
C SER A 251 5.45 16.33 -14.59
N HIS A 252 4.76 15.36 -13.98
CA HIS A 252 5.38 14.34 -13.13
C HIS A 252 6.26 13.39 -13.94
N PHE A 253 5.73 12.90 -15.08
CA PHE A 253 6.45 12.07 -16.03
C PHE A 253 7.75 12.72 -16.52
N SER A 254 7.76 14.03 -16.72
CA SER A 254 8.92 14.78 -17.20
C SER A 254 10.06 14.87 -16.19
N ASN A 255 9.83 14.54 -14.92
CA ASN A 255 10.86 14.56 -13.88
C ASN A 255 11.73 13.30 -13.89
N PHE A 256 11.27 12.21 -14.52
CA PHE A 256 12.03 10.96 -14.57
C PHE A 256 13.24 11.05 -15.50
N GLN A 257 14.30 10.33 -15.14
CA GLN A 257 15.44 10.16 -16.03
C GLN A 257 15.07 9.19 -17.16
N PRO A 258 15.61 9.35 -18.38
CA PRO A 258 15.22 8.51 -19.54
C PRO A 258 15.44 7.00 -19.37
N ASP A 259 16.31 6.59 -18.45
CA ASP A 259 16.63 5.21 -18.11
C ASP A 259 15.80 4.65 -16.94
N ASP A 260 14.91 5.46 -16.36
CA ASP A 260 14.03 5.02 -15.27
C ASP A 260 12.92 4.09 -15.79
N ILE A 261 12.87 2.88 -15.23
CA ILE A 261 11.88 1.86 -15.57
C ILE A 261 10.44 2.29 -15.23
N PHE A 262 10.26 3.22 -14.28
CA PHE A 262 8.93 3.70 -13.87
C PHE A 262 8.20 4.48 -14.95
N ILE A 263 8.93 5.05 -15.92
CA ILE A 263 8.37 5.67 -17.12
C ILE A 263 7.42 4.72 -17.85
N LEU A 264 7.77 3.41 -17.89
CA LEU A 264 7.00 2.41 -18.62
C LEU A 264 5.55 2.27 -18.12
N ALA A 265 5.29 2.55 -16.84
CA ALA A 265 3.94 2.46 -16.28
C ALA A 265 3.00 3.57 -16.82
N TYR A 266 3.54 4.73 -17.20
CA TYR A 266 2.75 5.84 -17.75
C TYR A 266 2.51 5.71 -19.25
N MET A 267 3.41 5.08 -20.00
CA MET A 267 3.38 5.04 -21.46
C MET A 267 2.03 4.59 -22.06
N PRO A 268 1.38 3.52 -21.58
CA PRO A 268 0.08 3.10 -22.11
C PRO A 268 -0.98 4.19 -21.98
N SER A 269 -1.07 4.81 -20.80
CA SER A 269 -2.05 5.87 -20.53
C SER A 269 -1.83 7.12 -21.38
N MET A 270 -0.57 7.51 -21.61
CA MET A 270 -0.20 8.66 -22.43
C MET A 270 -0.60 8.45 -23.89
N PHE A 271 -0.31 7.27 -24.44
CA PHE A 271 -0.73 6.92 -25.80
C PHE A 271 -2.26 6.84 -25.92
N GLN A 272 -2.93 6.26 -24.92
CA GLN A 272 -4.39 6.17 -24.91
C GLN A 272 -5.05 7.56 -24.91
N TYR A 273 -4.53 8.49 -24.12
CA TYR A 273 -5.02 9.87 -24.10
C TYR A 273 -4.83 10.57 -25.45
N LEU A 274 -3.66 10.44 -26.07
CA LEU A 274 -3.38 11.01 -27.39
C LEU A 274 -4.29 10.45 -28.49
N LEU A 275 -4.68 9.17 -28.40
CA LEU A 275 -5.64 8.56 -29.32
C LEU A 275 -7.04 9.16 -29.14
N GLN A 276 -7.48 9.39 -27.90
CA GLN A 276 -8.79 10.00 -27.62
C GLN A 276 -8.89 11.43 -28.16
N LEU A 277 -7.81 12.21 -28.10
CA LEU A 277 -7.76 13.57 -28.67
C LEU A 277 -7.98 13.61 -30.18
N LYS A 278 -7.69 12.52 -30.93
CA LYS A 278 -7.94 12.45 -32.37
C LYS A 278 -9.40 12.20 -32.75
N HIS A 279 -10.23 11.79 -31.77
CA HIS A 279 -11.64 11.50 -31.98
C HIS A 279 -12.57 12.62 -31.47
N CYS A 280 -12.02 13.75 -31.03
CA CYS A 280 -12.72 15.01 -30.77
C CYS A 280 -12.51 15.99 -31.93
#